data_AF-Q17N95-F1
#
_entry.id   AF-Q17N95-F1
#
_cell.length_a   1.000
_cell.length_b   1.000
_cell.length_c   1.000
_cell.angle_alpha   90.00
_cell.angle_beta   90.00
_cell.angle_gamma   90.00
#
_symmetry.space_group_name_H-M   'P 1'
#
loop_
_entity.id
_entity.type
_entity.pdbx_description
1 polymer ?
#
loop_
_entity_poly.entity_id
_entity_poly.type
_entity_poly.pdbx_seq_one_letter_code
_entity_poly.pdbx_strand_id
1 'polypeptide(L)' 'MRIPLGPKQAEQATKWISSAMGFGGAAALFGCYLTDWRVIVTYIPFYGGKFDEK' A
#
# COMPACT_ATOMS: atom_id res chain seq x y z
N MET A 1 -28.24 12.72 -2.86
CA MET A 1 -27.68 12.07 -1.65
C MET A 1 -26.59 12.99 -1.09
N ARG A 2 -26.74 13.52 0.13
CA ARG A 2 -25.74 14.44 0.72
C ARG A 2 -24.83 13.61 1.62
N ILE A 3 -23.56 13.46 1.24
CA ILE A 3 -22.59 12.71 2.05
C ILE A 3 -22.29 13.57 3.29
N PRO A 4 -22.60 13.12 4.52
CA PRO A 4 -22.42 13.92 5.71
C PRO A 4 -20.94 13.88 6.14
N LEU A 5 -20.05 14.52 5.37
CA LEU A 5 -18.66 14.72 5.73
C LEU A 5 -18.57 15.84 6.77
N GLY A 6 -18.82 15.49 8.03
CA GLY A 6 -18.73 16.38 9.18
C GLY A 6 -17.53 16.10 10.07
N PRO A 7 -17.28 16.95 11.08
CA PRO A 7 -16.14 16.81 12.00
C PRO A 7 -16.10 15.46 12.71
N LYS A 8 -17.26 14.88 13.05
CA LYS A 8 -17.36 13.54 13.64
C LYS A 8 -16.85 12.42 12.72
N GLN A 9 -17.08 12.52 11.40
CA GLN A 9 -16.60 11.53 10.44
C GLN A 9 -15.08 11.64 10.27
N ALA A 10 -14.54 12.86 10.29
CA ALA A 10 -13.10 13.08 10.28
C ALA A 10 -12.43 12.47 11.53
N GLU A 11 -13.00 12.71 12.71
CA GLU A 11 -12.49 12.13 13.97
C GLU A 11 -12.62 10.60 14.01
N GLN A 12 -13.62 10.03 13.35
CA GLN A 12 -13.73 8.59 13.22
C GLN A 12 -12.69 8.04 12.24
N ALA A 13 -12.50 8.69 11.10
CA ALA A 13 -11.50 8.29 10.11
C ALA A 13 -10.08 8.28 10.70
N THR A 14 -9.73 9.25 11.54
CA THR A 14 -8.40 9.29 12.18
C THR A 14 -8.12 8.08 13.06
N LYS A 15 -9.15 7.53 13.72
CA LYS A 15 -9.03 6.33 14.57
C LYS A 15 -8.70 5.07 13.76
N TRP A 16 -9.07 5.03 12.48
CA TRP A 16 -8.82 3.88 11.59
C TRP A 16 -7.54 4.00 10.77
N ILE A 17 -6.80 5.11 10.86
CA ILE A 17 -5.58 5.34 10.06
C ILE A 17 -4.57 4.22 10.26
N SER A 18 -4.30 3.82 11.50
CA SER A 18 -3.30 2.78 11.80
C SER A 18 -3.68 1.43 11.15
N SER A 19 -4.95 1.02 11.26
CA SER A 19 -5.45 -0.18 10.62
C SER A 19 -5.40 -0.08 9.10
N ALA A 20 -5.83 1.05 8.52
CA ALA A 20 -5.77 1.29 7.08
C ALA A 20 -4.33 1.24 6.55
N MET A 21 -3.36 1.80 7.29
CA MET A 21 -1.95 1.69 6.97
C MET A 21 -1.45 0.24 7.03
N GLY A 22 -1.83 -0.51 8.06
CA GLY A 22 -1.46 -1.92 8.21
C GLY A 22 -1.98 -2.78 7.06
N PHE A 23 -3.30 -2.75 6.81
CA PHE A 23 -3.91 -3.52 5.73
C PHE A 23 -3.49 -3.03 4.35
N GLY A 24 -3.38 -1.72 4.15
CA GLY A 24 -2.90 -1.13 2.90
C GLY A 24 -1.46 -1.52 2.59
N GLY A 25 -0.57 -1.49 3.60
CA GLY A 25 0.81 -1.94 3.47
C GLY A 25 0.90 -3.44 3.15
N ALA A 26 0.14 -4.28 3.85
CA ALA A 26 0.10 -5.72 3.58
C ALA A 26 -0.40 -6.03 2.16
N ALA A 27 -1.48 -5.38 1.72
CA ALA A 27 -2.01 -5.54 0.37
C ALA A 27 -1.01 -5.06 -0.70
N ALA A 28 -0.31 -3.94 -0.45
CA ALA A 28 0.71 -3.43 -1.36
C ALA A 28 1.90 -4.40 -1.49
N LEU A 29 2.39 -4.94 -0.38
CA LEU A 29 3.46 -5.95 -0.39
C LEU A 29 3.04 -7.22 -1.11
N PHE A 30 1.82 -7.70 -0.84
CA PHE A 30 1.26 -8.87 -1.51
C PHE A 30 1.11 -8.64 -3.02
N GLY A 31 0.64 -7.46 -3.44
CA GLY A 31 0.58 -7.07 -4.84
C GLY A 31 1.95 -7.06 -5.49
N CYS A 32 2.96 -6.44 -4.85
CA CYS A 32 4.33 -6.43 -5.34
C CYS A 32 4.89 -7.84 -5.52
N TYR A 33 4.59 -8.76 -4.59
CA TYR A 33 5.01 -10.16 -4.66
C TYR A 33 4.33 -10.91 -5.81
N LEU A 34 3.03 -10.73 -6.01
CA LEU A 34 2.28 -11.44 -7.06
C LEU A 34 2.59 -10.95 -8.47
N THR A 35 2.69 -9.63 -8.66
CA THR A 35 2.83 -9.05 -10.00
C THR A 35 4.28 -8.78 -10.37
N ASP A 36 5.22 -9.03 -9.46
CA ASP A 36 6.63 -8.67 -9.62
C ASP A 36 6.79 -7.23 -10.10
N TRP A 37 6.18 -6.30 -9.37
CA TRP A 37 6.06 -4.91 -9.81
C TRP A 37 7.43 -4.23 -9.87
N ARG A 38 8.11 -4.35 -11.03
CA ARG A 38 9.51 -3.99 -11.25
C ARG A 38 9.86 -2.61 -10.72
N VAL A 39 9.00 -1.61 -10.96
CA VAL A 39 9.19 -0.23 -10.49
C VAL A 39 9.45 -0.15 -8.98
N ILE A 40 8.81 -0.99 -8.18
CA ILE A 40 8.97 -0.99 -6.72
C ILE A 40 10.02 -2.02 -6.29
N VAL A 41 9.93 -3.25 -6.80
CA VAL A 41 10.76 -4.36 -6.28
C VAL A 41 12.24 -4.22 -6.61
N THR A 42 12.63 -3.43 -7.62
CA THR A 42 14.06 -3.16 -7.92
C THR A 42 14.76 -2.33 -6.84
N TYR A 43 14.02 -1.61 -6.00
CA TYR A 43 14.59 -0.88 -4.87
C TYR A 43 14.88 -1.78 -3.66
N ILE A 44 14.32 -3.01 -3.64
CA ILE A 44 14.64 -3.97 -2.59
C ILE A 44 16.09 -4.43 -2.87
N PRO A 45 17.01 -4.30 -1.89
CA PRO A 45 18.34 -4.90 -1.99
C PRO A 45 18.16 -6.38 -2.38
N PHE A 46 19.13 -7.04 -3.01
CA PHE A 46 19.05 -8.44 -3.48
C PHE A 46 18.01 -8.80 -4.57
N TYR A 47 17.00 -7.98 -4.89
CA TYR A 47 16.06 -8.26 -6.00
C TYR A 47 16.58 -7.83 -7.40
N GLY A 48 17.63 -7.01 -7.47
CA GLY A 48 18.13 -6.44 -8.73
C GLY A 48 18.51 -7.48 -9.80
N GLY A 49 19.03 -8.63 -9.39
CA GLY A 49 19.40 -9.71 -10.31
C GLY A 49 18.21 -10.47 -10.91
N LYS A 50 16.99 -10.30 -10.38
CA LYS A 50 15.78 -10.97 -10.89
C LYS A 50 15.33 -10.43 -12.25
N PHE A 51 15.60 -9.16 -12.51
CA PHE A 51 15.17 -8.46 -13.73
C PHE A 51 16.34 -8.05 -14.62
N ASP A 52 17.49 -8.70 -14.43
CA ASP A 52 18.66 -8.51 -15.27
C ASP A 52 18.37 -9.14 -16.64
N GLU A 53 18.32 -8.30 -17.66
CA GLU A 53 18.05 -8.71 -19.04
C GLU A 53 19.42 -9.10 -19.62
N LYS A 54 19.68 -10.41 -19.71
CA LYS A 54 20.89 -10.91 -20.36
C LYS A 54 20.98 -10.47 -21.82
#